data_AF-A0A183KQM7-F1
#
_entry.id   AF-A0A183KQM7-F1
#
_cell.length_a   1.000
_cell.length_b   1.000
_cell.length_c   1.000
_cell.angle_alpha   90.00
_cell.angle_beta   90.00
_cell.angle_gamma   90.00
#
_symmetry.space_group_name_H-M   'P 1'
#
loop_
_entity.id
_entity.type
_entity.pdbx_description
1 polymer ?
#
loop_
_entity_poly.entity_id
_entity_poly.type
_entity_poly.pdbx_seq_one_letter_code
_entity_poly.pdbx_strand_id
1 'polypeptide(L)'
;MRSIVVNLVARIVDLPSAFTIYLKFVILGQEIIVGISAHTNEAGAHAVARAFPEYATSIVKLPQPFRSLKDAVGVAGINVLAVGESEAAKQLLKV
;
A
#
# COMPACT_ATOMS: atom_id res chain seq x y z
N MET A 1 28.23 -17.97 -12.29
CA MET A 1 26.99 -17.36 -11.77
C MET A 1 26.14 -16.99 -12.97
N ARG A 2 25.07 -17.73 -13.28
CA ARG A 2 24.21 -17.45 -14.44
C ARG A 2 23.26 -16.31 -14.08
N SER A 3 23.38 -15.17 -14.75
CA SER A 3 22.44 -14.06 -14.62
C SER A 3 21.09 -14.50 -15.20
N ILE A 4 20.11 -14.73 -14.32
CA ILE A 4 18.71 -14.87 -14.72
C ILE A 4 18.24 -13.46 -15.09
N VAL A 5 18.22 -13.16 -16.38
CA VAL A 5 17.51 -11.99 -16.90
C VAL A 5 16.04 -12.33 -16.82
N VAL A 6 15.40 -11.96 -15.71
CA VAL A 6 13.95 -12.01 -15.60
C VAL A 6 13.44 -11.03 -16.64
N ASN A 7 12.76 -11.54 -17.65
CA ASN A 7 12.12 -10.74 -18.68
C ASN A 7 10.94 -10.02 -18.01
N LEU A 8 11.23 -8.87 -17.39
CA LEU A 8 10.26 -8.13 -16.62
C LEU A 8 9.32 -7.45 -17.62
N VAL A 9 8.18 -8.09 -17.91
CA VAL A 9 7.05 -7.43 -18.57
C VAL A 9 6.41 -6.50 -17.53
N ALA A 10 7.14 -5.46 -17.14
CA ALA A 10 6.70 -4.51 -16.14
C ALA A 10 6.19 -3.24 -16.83
N ARG A 11 5.01 -2.78 -16.39
CA ARG A 11 4.54 -1.43 -16.67
C ARG A 11 5.26 -0.49 -15.72
N ILE A 12 6.17 0.32 -16.25
CA ILE A 12 6.84 1.38 -15.48
C ILE A 12 5.86 2.54 -15.35
N VAL A 13 5.63 3.01 -14.12
CA VAL A 13 4.78 4.18 -13.85
C VAL A 13 5.57 5.19 -13.03
N ASP A 14 5.73 6.39 -13.57
CA ASP A 14 6.37 7.50 -12.88
C ASP A 14 5.41 8.14 -11.89
N LEU A 15 5.75 8.08 -10.60
CA LEU A 15 5.00 8.71 -9.53
C LEU A 15 5.68 10.04 -9.17
N PRO A 16 4.97 11.18 -9.25
CA PRO A 16 5.56 12.52 -9.18
C PRO A 16 6.02 12.96 -7.78
N SER A 17 5.79 12.15 -6.73
CA SER A 17 6.13 12.47 -5.34
C SER A 17 6.91 11.32 -4.68
N ALA A 18 7.70 11.64 -3.64
CA ALA A 18 8.56 10.70 -2.92
C ALA A 18 7.74 9.53 -2.33
N PHE A 19 7.58 8.49 -3.13
CA PHE A 19 6.67 7.38 -2.85
C PHE A 19 7.46 6.07 -2.93
N THR A 20 7.65 5.43 -1.77
CA THR A 20 8.33 4.13 -1.66
C THR A 20 7.28 3.03 -1.75
N ILE A 21 7.32 2.30 -2.85
CA ILE A 21 6.16 1.57 -3.40
C ILE A 21 5.80 0.31 -2.58
N TYR A 22 6.74 -0.39 -1.97
CA TYR A 22 6.45 -1.77 -1.54
C TYR A 22 5.60 -1.93 -0.26
N LEU A 23 5.60 -0.96 0.66
CA LEU A 23 5.03 -1.16 2.01
C LEU A 23 4.08 -0.03 2.47
N LYS A 24 3.94 1.02 1.65
CA LYS A 24 3.02 2.14 1.91
C LYS A 24 1.61 1.87 1.41
N PHE A 25 1.46 0.86 0.55
CA PHE A 25 0.18 0.38 0.11
C PHE A 25 0.17 -1.15 0.01
N VAL A 26 -1.02 -1.72 0.09
CA VAL A 26 -1.24 -3.17 0.01
C VAL A 26 -2.22 -3.44 -1.14
N ILE A 27 -1.87 -4.37 -2.03
CA ILE A 27 -2.76 -4.84 -3.09
C ILE A 27 -3.47 -6.12 -2.62
N LEU A 28 -4.78 -6.04 -2.45
CA LEU A 28 -5.67 -7.12 -2.03
C LEU A 28 -6.47 -7.67 -3.20
N GLY A 29 -5.80 -8.23 -4.22
CA GLY A 29 -6.46 -8.86 -5.37
C GLY A 29 -7.24 -7.90 -6.30
N GLN A 30 -8.10 -7.03 -5.77
CA GLN A 30 -8.94 -6.06 -6.47
C GLN A 30 -8.91 -4.65 -5.87
N GLU A 31 -8.27 -4.45 -4.71
CA GLU A 31 -8.17 -3.15 -4.04
C GLU A 31 -6.73 -2.82 -3.65
N ILE A 32 -6.39 -1.53 -3.70
CA ILE A 32 -5.16 -0.96 -3.21
C ILE A 32 -5.47 -0.07 -1.99
N ILE A 33 -4.94 -0.42 -0.82
CA ILE A 33 -5.06 0.43 0.37
C ILE A 33 -3.79 1.25 0.51
N VAL A 34 -3.85 2.59 0.50
CA VAL A 34 -2.71 3.50 0.66
C VAL A 34 -2.77 4.19 2.02
N GLY A 35 -1.69 4.06 2.80
CA GLY A 35 -1.57 4.72 4.11
C GLY A 35 -0.95 6.10 4.01
N ILE A 36 -1.69 7.13 4.42
CA ILE A 36 -1.18 8.50 4.59
C ILE A 36 -0.41 8.60 5.89
N SER A 37 0.84 9.05 5.80
CA SER A 37 1.82 9.13 6.90
C SER A 37 2.73 10.34 6.71
N ALA A 38 3.71 10.53 7.60
CA ALA A 38 4.76 11.55 7.42
C ALA A 38 5.53 11.42 6.09
N HIS A 39 5.53 10.23 5.48
CA HIS A 39 6.25 9.95 4.25
C HIS A 39 5.33 9.74 3.03
N THR A 40 4.01 9.74 3.22
CA THR A 40 3.04 9.51 2.14
C THR A 40 1.95 10.55 2.23
N ASN A 41 1.88 11.43 1.23
CA ASN A 41 0.83 12.45 1.15
C ASN A 41 -0.32 12.02 0.22
N GLU A 42 -1.41 12.77 0.26
CA GLU A 42 -2.61 12.51 -0.57
C GLU A 42 -2.29 12.55 -2.07
N ALA A 43 -1.42 13.46 -2.50
CA ALA A 43 -0.99 13.54 -3.90
C ALA A 43 -0.34 12.24 -4.39
N GLY A 44 0.49 11.60 -3.55
CA GLY A 44 1.07 10.29 -3.83
C GLY A 44 0.03 9.19 -3.87
N ALA A 45 -0.93 9.20 -2.93
CA ALA A 45 -2.03 8.22 -2.93
C ALA A 45 -2.92 8.32 -4.18
N HIS A 46 -3.26 9.54 -4.62
CA HIS A 46 -3.98 9.74 -5.88
C HIS A 46 -3.16 9.36 -7.12
N ALA A 47 -1.83 9.50 -7.07
CA ALA A 47 -0.98 9.04 -8.15
C ALA A 47 -1.03 7.52 -8.30
N VAL A 48 -1.12 6.76 -7.20
CA VAL A 48 -1.36 5.31 -7.22
C VAL A 48 -2.71 4.97 -7.87
N ALA A 49 -3.78 5.66 -7.48
CA ALA A 49 -5.11 5.44 -8.08
C ALA A 49 -5.12 5.67 -9.60
N ARG A 50 -4.36 6.66 -10.10
CA ARG A 50 -4.20 6.92 -11.54
C ARG A 50 -3.29 5.93 -12.24
N ALA A 51 -2.28 5.42 -11.54
CA ALA A 51 -1.33 4.44 -12.06
C ALA A 51 -1.99 3.08 -12.28
N PHE A 52 -2.93 2.74 -11.40
CA PHE A 52 -3.59 1.44 -11.31
C PHE A 52 -5.13 1.60 -11.36
N PRO A 53 -5.69 2.18 -12.45
CA PRO A 53 -7.11 2.47 -12.55
C PRO A 53 -8.00 1.22 -12.52
N GLU A 54 -7.44 0.04 -12.77
CA GLU A 54 -8.13 -1.24 -12.70
C GLU A 54 -8.39 -1.74 -11.26
N TYR A 55 -7.75 -1.14 -10.25
CA TYR A 55 -7.96 -1.46 -8.85
C TYR A 55 -8.66 -0.30 -8.13
N ALA A 56 -9.64 -0.61 -7.28
CA ALA A 56 -10.16 0.39 -6.35
C ALA A 56 -9.02 0.87 -5.44
N THR A 57 -8.95 2.16 -5.12
CA THR A 57 -7.90 2.69 -4.24
C THR A 57 -8.52 3.35 -3.02
N SER A 58 -8.28 2.77 -1.85
CA SER A 58 -8.71 3.31 -0.55
C SER A 58 -7.56 4.05 0.12
N ILE A 59 -7.82 5.26 0.57
CA ILE A 59 -6.81 6.12 1.20
C ILE A 59 -7.13 6.21 2.70
N VAL A 60 -6.22 5.75 3.54
CA VAL A 60 -6.42 5.66 4.99
C VAL A 60 -5.38 6.50 5.71
N LYS A 61 -5.81 7.36 6.63
CA LYS A 61 -4.90 8.12 7.49
C LYS A 61 -4.37 7.23 8.60
N LEU A 62 -3.06 7.07 8.68
CA LEU A 62 -2.46 6.25 9.73
C LEU A 62 -2.49 7.00 11.07
N PRO A 63 -3.05 6.41 12.14
CA PRO A 63 -2.92 6.94 13.48
C PRO A 63 -1.48 6.74 13.99
N GLN A 64 -1.05 7.63 14.88
CA GLN A 64 0.20 7.40 15.63
C GLN A 64 0.06 6.14 16.50
N PRO A 65 1.13 5.33 16.67
CA PRO A 65 2.52 5.58 16.27
C PRO A 65 2.92 4.96 14.92
N PHE A 66 1.97 4.55 14.07
CA PHE A 66 2.30 3.83 12.84
C PHE A 66 2.98 4.73 11.80
N ARG A 67 4.11 4.26 11.28
CA ARG A 67 4.87 4.95 10.23
C ARG A 67 4.48 4.45 8.85
N SER A 68 3.99 3.21 8.76
CA SER A 68 3.52 2.59 7.53
C SER A 68 2.34 1.65 7.79
N LEU A 69 1.59 1.29 6.75
CA LEU A 69 0.52 0.29 6.85
C LEU A 69 1.04 -1.04 7.41
N LYS A 70 2.29 -1.42 7.07
CA LYS A 70 2.91 -2.67 7.55
C LYS A 70 3.04 -2.75 9.08
N ASP A 71 3.06 -1.61 9.76
CA ASP A 71 3.15 -1.58 11.22
C ASP A 71 1.81 -1.99 11.88
N ALA A 72 0.71 -1.89 11.14
CA ALA A 72 -0.64 -2.18 11.63
C ALA A 72 -1.28 -3.42 10.96
N VAL A 73 -0.97 -3.67 9.68
CA VAL A 73 -1.63 -4.68 8.85
C VAL A 73 -0.62 -5.41 7.94
N GLY A 74 -0.89 -6.66 7.60
CA GLY A 74 -0.09 -7.43 6.65
C GLY A 74 -0.95 -8.37 5.82
N VAL A 75 -0.57 -8.63 4.57
CA VAL A 75 -1.25 -9.63 3.74
C VAL A 75 -0.86 -11.02 4.24
N ALA A 76 -1.83 -11.76 4.77
CA ALA A 76 -1.65 -13.14 5.22
C ALA A 76 -2.07 -14.16 4.16
N GLY A 77 -2.75 -13.73 3.09
CA GLY A 77 -3.17 -14.56 1.98
C GLY A 77 -4.04 -13.81 0.98
N ILE A 78 -4.55 -14.53 -0.02
CA ILE A 78 -5.51 -13.98 -0.99
C ILE A 78 -6.76 -13.54 -0.22
N ASN A 79 -7.08 -12.25 -0.27
CA ASN A 79 -8.20 -11.64 0.45
C ASN A 79 -8.14 -11.82 1.98
N VAL A 80 -6.95 -12.00 2.56
CA VAL A 80 -6.77 -12.10 4.01
C VAL A 80 -5.74 -11.08 4.48
N LEU A 81 -6.17 -10.17 5.36
CA LEU A 81 -5.30 -9.26 6.10
C LEU A 81 -5.14 -9.77 7.54
N ALA A 82 -3.89 -9.91 7.97
CA ALA A 82 -3.55 -9.92 9.39
C ALA A 82 -3.57 -8.48 9.91
N VAL A 83 -4.18 -8.26 11.06
CA VAL A 83 -4.31 -6.96 11.71
C VAL A 83 -3.70 -7.05 13.11
N GLY A 84 -2.93 -6.05 13.50
CA GLY A 84 -2.39 -5.97 14.86
C GLY A 84 -3.51 -5.87 15.91
N GLU A 85 -3.25 -6.38 17.11
CA GLU A 85 -4.26 -6.41 18.19
C GLU A 85 -4.54 -5.06 18.84
N SER A 86 -3.72 -4.03 18.56
CA SER A 86 -3.88 -2.71 19.15
C SER A 86 -5.15 -2.02 18.64
N GLU A 87 -5.78 -1.22 19.50
CA GLU A 87 -6.98 -0.47 19.12
C GLU A 87 -6.72 0.48 17.94
N ALA A 88 -5.53 1.06 17.86
CA ALA A 88 -5.12 1.89 16.73
C ALA A 88 -5.09 1.09 15.41
N ALA A 89 -4.64 -0.17 15.42
CA ALA A 89 -4.62 -1.02 14.23
C ALA A 89 -6.04 -1.45 13.82
N LYS A 90 -6.89 -1.83 14.80
CA LYS A 90 -8.29 -2.19 14.54
C LYS A 90 -9.11 -1.03 13.99
N GLN A 91 -8.88 0.19 14.49
CA GLN A 91 -9.55 1.39 14.00
C GLN A 91 -9.22 1.72 12.53
N LEU A 92 -8.04 1.29 12.07
CA LEU A 92 -7.55 1.56 10.72
C LEU A 92 -8.36 0.85 9.63
N LEU A 93 -8.90 -0.32 9.97
CA LEU A 93 -9.67 -1.19 9.09
C LEU A 93 -11.13 -1.32 9.58
N LYS A 94 -11.65 -0.33 10.30
CA LYS A 94 -13.09 -0.26 10.57
C LYS A 94 -13.86 -0.05 9.25
N VAL A 95 -14.07 -1.15 8.54
CA VAL A 95 -15.25 -1.41 7.71
C VAL A 95 -16.46 -1.60 8.61
#